data_AF-A0A2S7KMF2-F1
#
_entry.id   AF-A0A2S7KMF2-F1
#
_cell.length_a   1.000
_cell.length_b   1.000
_cell.length_c   1.000
_cell.angle_alpha   90.00
_cell.angle_beta   90.00
_cell.angle_gamma   90.00
#
_symmetry.space_group_name_H-M   'P 1'
#
loop_
_entity.id
_entity.type
_entity.pdbx_description
1 polymer ?
#
loop_
_entity_poly.entity_id
_entity_poly.type
_entity_poly.pdbx_seq_one_letter_code
_entity_poly.pdbx_strand_id
1 'polypeptide(L)'
;MELTSKQVEVSKSADELCDWLSDVKNFESLMPESISKFEVIGDQSFVFALKGMPEIGLEVKSVNKPDQVALGAISDKIPFNLVGDFDRIDDNSCKAMLTFSGDFNPMMSMMIKGPINSFLETLIGNISKL
;
A
#
# COMPACT_ATOMS: atom_id res chain seq x y z
N MET A 1 -1.11 15.85 2.15
CA MET A 1 0.20 15.40 1.65
C MET A 1 -0.04 14.29 0.64
N GLU A 2 0.75 14.23 -0.42
CA GLU A 2 0.76 13.12 -1.38
C GLU A 2 2.21 12.67 -1.61
N LEU A 3 2.42 11.36 -1.69
CA LEU A 3 3.71 10.71 -1.95
C LEU A 3 3.49 9.58 -2.95
N THR A 4 4.39 9.47 -3.92
CA THR A 4 4.30 8.45 -4.96
C THR A 4 5.57 7.62 -5.01
N SER A 5 5.35 6.32 -5.00
CA SER A 5 6.02 5.30 -5.77
C SER A 5 7.04 5.70 -6.84
N LYS A 6 8.21 5.06 -6.92
CA LYS A 6 8.69 4.68 -8.26
C LYS A 6 7.71 3.70 -8.92
N GLN A 7 7.67 3.69 -10.25
CA GLN A 7 6.99 2.67 -11.03
C GLN A 7 7.92 1.46 -11.24
N VAL A 8 7.40 0.24 -11.12
CA VAL A 8 8.16 -1.01 -11.31
C VAL A 8 7.42 -1.96 -12.23
N GLU A 9 8.14 -2.84 -12.93
CA GLU A 9 7.54 -3.95 -13.67
C GLU A 9 7.37 -5.16 -12.74
N VAL A 10 6.27 -5.89 -12.92
CA VAL A 10 5.90 -7.08 -12.14
C VAL A 10 5.64 -8.22 -13.11
N SER A 11 6.15 -9.41 -12.81
CA SER A 11 5.95 -10.62 -13.62
C SER A 11 4.62 -11.32 -13.30
N LYS A 12 3.56 -10.51 -13.22
CA LYS A 12 2.16 -10.93 -13.09
C LYS A 12 1.31 -10.07 -13.99
N SER A 13 0.19 -10.62 -14.46
CA SER A 13 -0.81 -9.80 -15.13
C SER A 13 -1.38 -8.75 -14.16
N ALA A 14 -1.90 -7.64 -14.70
CA ALA A 14 -2.52 -6.61 -13.88
C ALA A 14 -3.73 -7.15 -13.08
N ASP A 15 -4.49 -8.09 -13.67
CA ASP A 15 -5.60 -8.77 -13.00
C ASP A 15 -5.11 -9.62 -11.82
N GLU A 16 -4.11 -10.49 -12.04
CA GLU A 16 -3.53 -11.32 -10.97
C GLU A 16 -2.93 -10.48 -9.84
N LEU A 17 -2.27 -9.37 -10.17
CA LEU A 17 -1.71 -8.48 -9.15
C LEU A 17 -2.80 -7.75 -8.37
N CYS A 18 -3.86 -7.29 -9.04
CA CYS A 18 -5.05 -6.74 -8.39
C CYS A 18 -5.67 -7.75 -7.42
N ASP A 19 -5.88 -8.99 -7.85
CA ASP A 19 -6.45 -10.08 -7.05
C ASP A 19 -5.60 -10.33 -5.81
N TRP A 20 -4.29 -10.39 -6.00
CA TRP A 20 -3.34 -10.63 -4.93
C TRP A 20 -3.34 -9.48 -3.91
N LEU A 21 -3.35 -8.23 -4.36
CA LEU A 21 -3.39 -7.05 -3.48
C LEU A 21 -4.78 -6.77 -2.91
N SER A 22 -5.83 -7.46 -3.37
CA SER A 22 -7.17 -7.38 -2.77
C SER A 22 -7.30 -8.25 -1.52
N ASP A 23 -6.45 -9.27 -1.36
CA ASP A 23 -6.37 -10.06 -0.12
C ASP A 23 -5.38 -9.42 0.85
N VAL A 24 -5.92 -8.84 1.92
CA VAL A 24 -5.13 -8.14 2.93
C VAL A 24 -4.07 -8.98 3.63
N LYS A 25 -4.22 -10.31 3.66
CA LYS A 25 -3.23 -11.21 4.27
C LYS A 25 -1.90 -11.19 3.51
N ASN A 26 -1.97 -10.97 2.20
CA ASN A 26 -0.80 -10.95 1.34
C ASN A 26 0.15 -9.79 1.66
N PHE A 27 -0.36 -8.70 2.24
CA PHE A 27 0.44 -7.56 2.66
C PHE A 27 1.50 -7.92 3.70
N GLU A 28 1.29 -8.96 4.52
CA GLU A 28 2.29 -9.42 5.50
C GLU A 28 3.65 -9.71 4.82
N SER A 29 3.61 -10.33 3.65
CA SER A 29 4.81 -10.68 2.87
C SER A 29 5.48 -9.48 2.20
N LEU A 30 4.77 -8.35 2.08
CA LEU A 30 5.30 -7.10 1.54
C LEU A 30 5.92 -6.21 2.61
N MET A 31 5.66 -6.49 3.89
CA MET A 31 6.09 -5.62 4.99
C MET A 31 7.62 -5.54 5.10
N PRO A 32 8.17 -4.38 5.50
CA PRO A 32 9.60 -4.24 5.75
C PRO A 32 10.02 -5.03 7.00
N GLU A 33 11.30 -5.39 7.09
CA GLU A 33 11.88 -6.00 8.31
C GLU A 33 11.77 -5.10 9.56
N SER A 34 11.56 -3.80 9.36
CA SER A 34 11.38 -2.82 10.43
C SER A 34 9.97 -2.83 11.04
N ILE A 35 9.10 -3.72 10.58
CA ILE A 35 7.76 -3.89 11.14
C ILE A 35 7.82 -4.33 12.61
N SER A 36 7.07 -3.66 13.46
CA SER A 36 6.91 -4.05 14.86
C SER A 36 5.61 -4.80 15.10
N LYS A 37 4.62 -4.65 14.21
CA LYS A 37 3.34 -5.35 14.28
C LYS A 37 2.70 -5.44 12.90
N PHE A 38 2.13 -6.60 12.58
CA PHE A 38 1.16 -6.82 11.52
C PHE A 38 0.05 -7.70 12.07
N GLU A 39 -1.20 -7.32 11.90
CA GLU A 39 -2.35 -8.06 12.39
C GLU A 39 -3.53 -7.88 11.44
N VAL A 40 -4.07 -8.97 10.91
CA VAL A 40 -5.31 -8.94 10.13
C VAL A 40 -6.47 -8.85 11.12
N ILE A 41 -7.26 -7.79 11.03
CA ILE A 41 -8.32 -7.48 12.01
C ILE A 41 -9.74 -7.61 11.43
N GLY A 42 -9.85 -8.06 10.18
CA GLY A 42 -11.11 -8.34 9.50
C GLY A 42 -10.86 -8.97 8.14
N ASP A 43 -11.93 -9.22 7.39
CA ASP A 43 -11.83 -9.88 6.06
C ASP A 43 -11.09 -9.00 5.03
N GLN A 44 -11.14 -7.68 5.21
CA GLN A 44 -10.60 -6.70 4.27
C GLN A 44 -9.73 -5.64 4.94
N SER A 45 -9.28 -5.89 6.17
CA SER A 45 -8.54 -4.91 6.95
C SER A 45 -7.40 -5.51 7.77
N PHE A 46 -6.34 -4.72 7.89
CA PHE A 46 -5.18 -5.06 8.70
C PHE A 46 -4.64 -3.82 9.40
N VAL A 47 -3.91 -4.08 10.48
CA VAL A 47 -3.20 -3.09 11.27
C VAL A 47 -1.72 -3.39 11.20
N PHE A 48 -0.92 -2.34 11.02
CA PHE A 48 0.52 -2.45 11.02
C PHE A 48 1.18 -1.29 11.78
N ALA A 49 2.37 -1.53 12.30
CA ALA A 49 3.19 -0.51 12.95
C ALA A 49 4.65 -0.68 12.53
N LEU A 50 5.30 0.44 12.20
CA LEU A 50 6.73 0.50 11.90
C LEU A 50 7.48 1.16 13.05
N LYS A 51 8.76 0.83 13.24
CA LYS A 51 9.60 1.51 14.24
C LYS A 51 9.59 3.03 14.01
N GLY A 52 9.20 3.78 15.05
CA GLY A 52 9.13 5.25 14.99
C GLY A 52 7.84 5.81 14.39
N MET A 53 6.85 4.96 14.12
CA MET A 53 5.56 5.34 13.55
C MET A 53 4.42 4.90 14.47
N PRO A 54 3.33 5.69 14.63
CA PRO A 54 2.13 5.18 15.27
C PRO A 54 1.55 4.01 14.47
N GLU A 55 0.78 3.17 15.17
CA GLU A 55 0.02 2.09 14.55
C GLU A 55 -1.01 2.66 13.55
N ILE A 56 -1.10 2.04 12.38
CA ILE A 56 -2.02 2.42 11.30
C ILE A 56 -2.86 1.21 10.89
N GLY A 57 -4.16 1.45 10.69
CA GLY A 57 -5.09 0.47 10.11
C GLY A 57 -5.46 0.85 8.68
N LEU A 58 -5.35 -0.11 7.76
CA LEU A 58 -5.80 -0.01 6.38
C LEU A 58 -6.94 -1.00 6.12
N GLU A 59 -7.90 -0.58 5.32
CA GLU A 59 -9.00 -1.39 4.81
C GLU A 59 -9.16 -1.20 3.31
N VAL A 60 -9.44 -2.28 2.58
CA VAL A 60 -9.75 -2.20 1.15
C VAL A 60 -11.05 -1.43 0.95
N LYS A 61 -10.99 -0.29 0.23
CA LYS A 61 -12.14 0.56 -0.06
C LYS A 61 -12.72 0.29 -1.44
N SER A 62 -11.86 0.04 -2.43
CA SER A 62 -12.30 -0.28 -3.79
C SER A 62 -11.27 -1.11 -4.53
N VAL A 63 -11.77 -1.98 -5.40
CA VAL A 63 -10.98 -2.81 -6.30
C VAL A 63 -11.57 -2.64 -7.70
N ASN A 64 -10.84 -1.94 -8.57
CA ASN A 64 -11.24 -1.68 -9.95
C ASN A 64 -10.33 -2.49 -10.87
N LYS A 65 -10.60 -3.80 -10.99
CA LYS A 65 -9.77 -4.69 -11.81
C LYS A 65 -9.82 -4.33 -13.29
N PRO A 66 -8.70 -4.41 -14.02
CA PRO A 66 -7.35 -4.78 -13.56
C PRO A 66 -6.49 -3.57 -13.15
N ASP A 67 -7.06 -2.37 -13.09
CA ASP A 67 -6.31 -1.12 -13.15
C ASP A 67 -5.92 -0.58 -11.76
N GLN A 68 -6.68 -0.89 -10.71
CA GLN A 68 -6.49 -0.24 -9.41
C GLN A 68 -6.99 -1.02 -8.20
N VAL A 69 -6.25 -0.90 -7.08
CA VAL A 69 -6.70 -1.27 -5.73
C VAL A 69 -6.49 -0.07 -4.80
N ALA A 70 -7.53 0.33 -4.07
CA ALA A 70 -7.45 1.42 -3.09
C ALA A 70 -7.73 0.92 -1.68
N LEU A 71 -6.78 1.18 -0.78
CA LEU A 71 -6.93 1.00 0.65
C LEU A 71 -7.04 2.37 1.33
N GLY A 72 -7.88 2.45 2.36
CA GLY A 72 -8.11 3.67 3.12
C GLY A 72 -7.98 3.43 4.61
N ALA A 73 -7.89 4.51 5.38
CA ALA A 73 -7.90 4.45 6.84
C ALA A 73 -9.15 3.71 7.36
N ILE A 74 -8.96 2.90 8.41
CA ILE A 74 -10.08 2.30 9.17
C ILE A 74 -10.77 3.36 10.05
N SER A 75 -10.01 4.35 10.51
CA SER A 75 -10.49 5.43 11.36
C SER A 75 -10.67 6.72 10.56
N ASP A 76 -11.85 7.31 10.65
CA ASP A 76 -12.16 8.60 10.01
C ASP A 76 -11.45 9.79 10.67
N LYS A 77 -10.77 9.59 11.81
CA LYS A 77 -10.10 10.69 12.54
C LYS A 77 -8.93 11.29 11.76
N ILE A 78 -8.25 10.48 10.94
CA ILE A 78 -7.15 10.93 10.09
C ILE A 78 -7.31 10.22 8.73
N PRO A 79 -7.92 10.88 7.74
CA PRO A 79 -8.14 10.27 6.44
C PRO A 79 -6.84 10.18 5.65
N PHE A 80 -6.48 8.96 5.27
CA PHE A 80 -5.41 8.67 4.32
C PHE A 80 -5.80 7.48 3.44
N ASN A 81 -5.16 7.41 2.28
CA ASN A 81 -5.34 6.37 1.27
C ASN A 81 -3.99 5.86 0.80
N LEU A 82 -3.94 4.57 0.47
CA LEU A 82 -2.89 3.91 -0.27
C LEU A 82 -3.53 3.32 -1.53
N VAL A 83 -3.16 3.86 -2.69
CA VAL A 83 -3.68 3.43 -3.99
C VAL A 83 -2.57 2.73 -4.74
N GLY A 84 -2.83 1.53 -5.26
CA GLY A 84 -1.99 0.86 -6.23
C GLY A 84 -2.61 0.98 -7.61
N ASP A 85 -1.87 1.57 -8.55
CA ASP A 85 -2.23 1.72 -9.95
C ASP A 85 -1.43 0.74 -10.80
N PHE A 86 -2.09 0.09 -11.78
CA PHE A 86 -1.50 -0.93 -12.62
C PHE A 86 -1.68 -0.62 -14.10
N ASP A 87 -0.58 -0.61 -14.86
CA ASP A 87 -0.61 -0.46 -16.32
C ASP A 87 -0.24 -1.80 -16.95
N ARG A 88 -1.13 -2.37 -17.75
CA ARG A 88 -0.85 -3.61 -18.48
C ARG A 88 0.32 -3.42 -19.45
N ILE A 89 1.23 -4.40 -19.46
CA ILE A 89 2.28 -4.52 -20.49
C ILE A 89 1.86 -5.61 -21.50
N ASP A 90 1.61 -6.81 -21.00
CA ASP A 90 1.12 -7.95 -21.78
C ASP A 90 0.20 -8.86 -20.94
N ASP A 91 0.03 -10.13 -21.33
CA ASP A 91 -0.84 -11.08 -20.63
C ASP A 91 -0.25 -11.57 -19.30
N ASN A 92 1.05 -11.42 -19.08
CA ASN A 92 1.76 -11.96 -17.91
C ASN A 92 2.56 -10.90 -17.15
N SER A 93 2.49 -9.63 -17.55
CA SER A 93 3.24 -8.55 -16.92
C SER A 93 2.48 -7.22 -16.91
N CYS A 94 2.75 -6.43 -15.89
CA CYS A 94 2.23 -5.08 -15.74
C CYS A 94 3.26 -4.18 -15.06
N LYS A 95 3.03 -2.86 -15.14
CA LYS A 95 3.69 -1.88 -14.29
C LYS A 95 2.83 -1.60 -13.09
N ALA A 96 3.44 -1.45 -11.92
CA ALA A 96 2.78 -1.08 -10.68
C ALA A 96 3.39 0.21 -10.12
N MET A 97 2.54 1.04 -9.52
CA MET A 97 2.94 2.26 -8.79
C MET A 97 2.03 2.42 -7.58
N LEU A 98 2.60 2.88 -6.45
CA LEU A 98 1.83 3.16 -5.25
C LEU A 98 1.74 4.67 -4.99
N THR A 99 0.57 5.15 -4.63
CA THR A 99 0.33 6.53 -4.22
C THR A 99 -0.25 6.55 -2.81
N PHE A 100 0.42 7.22 -1.89
CA PHE A 100 -0.11 7.54 -0.57
C PHE A 100 -0.59 8.97 -0.51
N SER A 101 -1.84 9.19 -0.13
CA SER A 101 -2.41 10.51 0.09
C SER A 101 -3.04 10.60 1.47
N GLY A 102 -2.97 11.76 2.12
CA GLY A 102 -3.70 11.96 3.37
C GLY A 102 -3.72 13.39 3.84
N ASP A 103 -4.76 13.73 4.61
CA ASP A 103 -4.99 15.08 5.12
C ASP A 103 -4.37 15.26 6.50
N PHE A 104 -3.04 15.42 6.49
CA PHE A 104 -2.27 15.66 7.69
C PHE A 104 -1.95 17.15 7.81
N ASN A 105 -2.04 17.68 9.04
CA ASN A 105 -1.53 19.03 9.30
C ASN A 105 -0.01 19.12 8.98
N PRO A 106 0.54 20.32 8.78
CA PRO A 106 1.94 20.48 8.36
C PRO A 106 2.97 19.83 9.29
N MET A 107 2.72 19.86 10.60
CA MET A 107 3.61 19.27 11.61
C MET A 107 3.63 17.74 11.54
N MET A 108 2.45 17.10 11.45
CA MET A 108 2.33 15.65 11.28
C MET A 108 2.93 15.20 9.95
N SER A 109 2.66 15.94 8.86
CA SER A 109 3.20 15.64 7.53
C SER A 109 4.72 15.52 7.55
N MET A 110 5.44 16.43 8.22
CA MET A 110 6.91 16.36 8.31
C MET A 110 7.41 15.14 9.07
N MET A 111 6.74 14.74 10.15
CA MET A 111 7.14 13.60 10.99
C MET A 111 6.91 12.26 10.27
N ILE A 112 5.81 12.11 9.52
CA ILE A 112 5.44 10.84 8.89
C ILE A 112 5.97 10.70 7.46
N LYS A 113 6.34 11.80 6.79
CA LYS A 113 6.79 11.76 5.38
C LYS A 113 7.96 10.80 5.16
N GLY A 114 8.97 10.84 6.03
CA GLY A 114 10.13 9.94 5.93
C GLY A 114 9.74 8.46 6.08
N PRO A 115 9.09 8.06 7.19
CA PRO A 115 8.61 6.69 7.39
C PRO A 115 7.69 6.19 6.28
N ILE A 116 6.70 6.99 5.85
CA ILE A 116 5.76 6.60 4.78
C ILE A 116 6.50 6.44 3.45
N ASN A 117 7.42 7.34 3.10
CA ASN A 117 8.18 7.22 1.86
C ASN A 117 9.03 5.95 1.85
N SER A 118 9.67 5.61 2.99
CA SER A 118 10.41 4.35 3.14
C SER A 118 9.50 3.12 3.06
N PHE A 119 8.29 3.22 3.60
CA PHE A 119 7.28 2.17 3.54
C PHE A 119 6.83 1.91 2.10
N LEU A 120 6.49 2.97 1.35
CA LEU A 120 6.12 2.88 -0.07
C LEU A 120 7.22 2.24 -0.91
N GLU A 121 8.47 2.69 -0.75
CA GLU A 121 9.61 2.13 -1.48
C GLU A 121 9.85 0.65 -1.17
N THR A 122 9.61 0.24 0.08
CA THR A 122 9.74 -1.17 0.45
C THR A 122 8.60 -2.01 -0.11
N LEU A 123 7.35 -1.54 0.02
CA LEU A 123 6.20 -2.22 -0.55
C LEU A 123 6.37 -2.43 -2.05
N ILE A 124 6.66 -1.37 -2.81
CA ILE A 124 6.79 -1.48 -4.27
C ILE A 124 7.99 -2.34 -4.67
N GLY A 125 9.09 -2.30 -3.90
CA GLY A 125 10.25 -3.16 -4.12
C GLY A 125 10.02 -4.63 -3.79
N ASN A 126 9.06 -4.96 -2.92
CA ASN A 126 8.64 -6.33 -2.66
C ASN A 126 7.60 -6.79 -3.69
N ILE A 127 6.68 -5.90 -4.12
CA ILE A 127 5.75 -6.16 -5.22
C ILE A 127 6.49 -6.48 -6.52
N SER A 128 7.59 -5.80 -6.83
CA SER A 128 8.38 -6.07 -8.04
C SER A 128 9.04 -7.45 -8.07
N LYS A 129 9.02 -8.19 -6.95
CA LYS A 129 9.61 -9.54 -6.84
C LYS A 129 8.55 -10.64 -6.90
N LEU A 130 7.26 -10.28 -6.96
CA LEU A 130 6.14 -11.22 -7.03
C LEU A 130 6.04 -11.92 -8.38
#